data_AF-A0A357LJS1-F1
#
_entry.id   AF-A0A357LJS1-F1
#
_cell.length_a   1.000
_cell.length_b   1.000
_cell.length_c   1.000
_cell.angle_alpha   90.00
_cell.angle_beta   90.00
_cell.angle_gamma   90.00
#
_symmetry.space_group_name_H-M   'P 1'
#
loop_
_entity.id
_entity.type
_entity.pdbx_description
1 polymer ?
#
loop_
_entity_poly.entity_id
_entity_poly.type
_entity_poly.pdbx_seq_one_letter_code
_entity_poly.pdbx_strand_id
1 'polypeptide(L)'
;MTIKDPLLDLNIVTETSGFYQGFSKFVTVGSKISIGALILWAVTQPETAGQVLKAVRSSIDSNTGPWYMYVMAFYILVCFGLAIWPETGKIRLGGEGSSPEFSNFSWFSMMFGAGIGIGMLTYATGEPIYHFSNNPDVIMGNATASSADNVRAAMKWSFLHWGFSAWGCYAIVGLALAFFSYSRGLPLTIRSGLTPLFGRALEGPLGHIVDIVSVIATILGVSVTLGYGVSQFASGVYNITGMGWLMDVDGDPTKIAMIVSLVIVMIASTLSALSGVGKGIKWLSNINMGLSFFMLAFFLVFGSTLFALSALFVGLWDYVINLPMMILTVWSADGTGAENTANALAGWQGGWTIFYWAWWIAFAPFVGLFLARISKGRTIREYVLGAMIVPSIMCFVWFAFAGGTAIDLTLNGGAGDQITGAGLSSQLFAMINFMLSPTLATLMSVLIVILLMTYLVTSADSAVLIINTIAAAGDESPKGRIHIITWGIILTLVIAGLLLTKGDGLAAINTAMIIGALPFSVVMALMGIALVKALVRDGMRNAAKTSQTAEPAE
;
A
#
# COMPACT_ATOMS: atom_id res chain seq x y z
N MET A 1 22.05 -24.64 -26.24
CA MET A 1 21.51 -25.21 -24.99
C MET A 1 20.00 -25.35 -25.13
N THR A 2 19.45 -26.54 -24.87
CA THR A 2 18.00 -26.75 -24.86
C THR A 2 17.36 -25.92 -23.75
N ILE A 3 16.37 -25.10 -24.11
CA ILE A 3 15.62 -24.28 -23.13
C ILE A 3 14.70 -25.23 -22.38
N LYS A 4 15.03 -25.55 -21.11
CA LYS A 4 14.20 -26.42 -20.26
C LYS A 4 12.74 -25.97 -20.26
N ASP A 5 11.81 -26.91 -20.24
CA ASP A 5 10.39 -26.60 -20.17
C ASP A 5 10.02 -25.86 -18.88
N PRO A 6 8.97 -25.02 -18.92
CA PRO A 6 8.46 -24.34 -17.74
C PRO A 6 7.89 -25.34 -16.73
N LEU A 7 8.05 -25.04 -15.44
CA LEU A 7 7.36 -25.77 -14.38
C LEU A 7 5.87 -25.38 -14.39
N LEU A 8 4.99 -26.38 -14.41
CA LEU A 8 3.52 -26.20 -14.45
C LEU A 8 2.82 -26.70 -13.18
N ASP A 9 3.55 -27.37 -12.30
CA ASP A 9 3.08 -27.87 -11.03
C ASP A 9 4.05 -27.46 -9.91
N LEU A 10 3.51 -27.06 -8.76
CA LEU A 10 4.29 -26.80 -7.55
C LEU A 10 3.59 -27.45 -6.38
N ASN A 11 4.16 -28.51 -5.83
CA ASN A 11 3.54 -29.23 -4.73
C ASN A 11 3.83 -28.53 -3.39
N ILE A 12 2.81 -27.89 -2.81
CA ILE A 12 2.91 -27.25 -1.49
C ILE A 12 2.19 -28.13 -0.48
N VAL A 13 2.94 -28.72 0.45
CA VAL A 13 2.38 -29.62 1.47
C VAL A 13 1.48 -28.84 2.43
N THR A 14 0.22 -29.27 2.53
CA THR A 14 -0.78 -28.81 3.50
C THR A 14 -1.20 -29.96 4.41
N GLU A 15 -1.55 -29.65 5.66
CA GLU A 15 -2.03 -30.66 6.60
C GLU A 15 -3.39 -31.22 6.19
N THR A 16 -3.60 -32.52 6.38
CA THR A 16 -4.83 -33.22 5.97
C THR A 16 -5.88 -33.28 7.08
N SER A 17 -5.50 -33.04 8.34
CA SER A 17 -6.39 -33.10 9.50
C SER A 17 -5.93 -32.19 10.65
N GLY A 18 -6.78 -32.07 11.69
CA GLY A 18 -6.49 -31.29 12.89
C GLY A 18 -6.65 -29.78 12.73
N PHE A 19 -6.10 -29.02 13.67
CA PHE A 19 -6.24 -27.56 13.72
C PHE A 19 -5.80 -26.86 12.43
N TYR A 20 -4.74 -27.37 11.79
CA TYR A 20 -4.12 -26.78 10.59
C TYR A 20 -4.62 -27.40 9.27
N GLN A 21 -5.72 -28.15 9.26
CA GLN A 21 -6.23 -28.80 8.05
C GLN A 21 -6.39 -27.80 6.87
N GLY A 22 -5.77 -28.11 5.74
CA GLY A 22 -5.76 -27.25 4.54
C GLY A 22 -4.71 -26.14 4.57
N PHE A 23 -3.89 -26.05 5.62
CA PHE A 23 -2.84 -25.05 5.76
C PHE A 23 -1.45 -25.66 5.69
N SER A 24 -0.50 -24.89 5.18
CA SER A 24 0.91 -25.20 5.35
C SER A 24 1.31 -24.92 6.80
N LYS A 25 1.57 -25.98 7.56
CA LYS A 25 1.91 -25.88 8.98
C LYS A 25 3.16 -25.05 9.23
N PHE A 26 4.21 -25.24 8.42
CA PHE A 26 5.45 -24.46 8.52
C PHE A 26 5.21 -22.96 8.34
N VAL A 27 4.49 -22.58 7.28
CA VAL A 27 4.19 -21.16 7.01
C VAL A 27 3.32 -20.57 8.12
N THR A 28 2.26 -21.28 8.51
CA THR A 28 1.30 -20.79 9.49
C THR A 28 1.92 -20.66 10.88
N VAL A 29 2.62 -21.69 11.35
CA VAL A 29 3.26 -21.69 12.67
C VAL A 29 4.46 -20.76 12.68
N GLY A 30 5.30 -20.79 11.66
CA GLY A 30 6.46 -19.90 11.53
C GLY A 30 6.05 -18.44 11.61
N SER A 31 5.05 -18.04 10.81
CA SER A 31 4.54 -16.66 10.83
C SER A 31 3.95 -16.27 12.19
N LYS A 32 3.15 -17.15 12.83
CA LYS A 32 2.58 -16.89 14.16
C LYS A 32 3.64 -16.76 15.25
N ILE A 33 4.69 -17.59 15.22
CA ILE A 33 5.78 -17.54 16.20
C ILE A 33 6.61 -16.27 16.00
N SER A 34 7.01 -15.96 14.76
CA SER A 34 7.79 -14.75 14.47
C SER A 34 7.09 -13.48 14.93
N ILE A 35 5.79 -13.37 14.65
CA ILE A 35 4.99 -12.21 15.03
C ILE A 35 4.67 -12.22 16.52
N GLY A 36 4.34 -13.39 17.08
CA GLY A 36 4.14 -13.56 18.53
C GLY A 36 5.36 -13.15 19.34
N ALA A 37 6.57 -13.47 18.87
CA ALA A 37 7.82 -13.05 19.50
C ALA A 37 8.00 -11.52 19.43
N LEU A 38 7.71 -10.91 18.27
CA LEU A 38 7.74 -9.44 18.12
C LEU A 38 6.76 -8.75 19.09
N ILE A 39 5.52 -9.24 19.17
CA ILE A 39 4.49 -8.73 20.10
C ILE A 39 4.98 -8.86 21.54
N LEU A 40 5.40 -10.06 21.94
CA LEU A 40 5.82 -10.35 23.30
C LEU A 40 6.97 -9.42 23.71
N TRP A 41 7.95 -9.24 22.84
CA TRP A 41 9.07 -8.34 23.08
C TRP A 41 8.62 -6.87 23.19
N ALA A 42 7.82 -6.37 22.25
CA ALA A 42 7.33 -4.99 22.25
C ALA A 42 6.49 -4.65 23.48
N VAL A 43 5.65 -5.59 23.95
CA VAL A 43 4.77 -5.39 25.10
C VAL A 43 5.51 -5.54 26.44
N THR A 44 6.43 -6.51 26.55
CA THR A 44 7.15 -6.76 27.83
C THR A 44 8.31 -5.80 28.06
N GLN A 45 8.91 -5.27 26.99
CA GLN A 45 10.06 -4.36 27.06
C GLN A 45 9.88 -3.15 26.14
N PRO A 46 8.85 -2.30 26.35
CA PRO A 46 8.48 -1.23 25.41
C PRO A 46 9.57 -0.17 25.22
N GLU A 47 10.38 0.10 26.24
CA GLU A 47 11.50 1.05 26.15
C GLU A 47 12.65 0.51 25.30
N THR A 48 13.12 -0.71 25.61
CA THR A 48 14.15 -1.40 24.83
C THR A 48 13.69 -1.61 23.38
N ALA A 49 12.42 -1.98 23.19
CA ALA A 49 11.85 -2.20 21.86
C ALA A 49 11.91 -0.94 21.00
N GLY A 50 11.46 0.20 21.52
CA GLY A 50 11.53 1.48 20.82
C GLY A 50 12.96 1.88 20.45
N GLN A 51 13.91 1.73 21.37
CA GLN A 51 15.32 2.06 21.13
C GLN A 51 15.96 1.16 20.05
N VAL A 52 15.76 -0.15 20.14
CA VAL A 52 16.31 -1.11 19.17
C VAL A 52 15.68 -0.91 17.80
N LEU A 53 14.35 -0.77 17.72
CA LEU A 53 13.66 -0.48 16.47
C LEU A 53 14.21 0.78 15.80
N LYS A 54 14.38 1.87 16.56
CA LYS A 54 14.94 3.12 16.06
C LYS A 54 16.39 2.97 15.59
N ALA A 55 17.22 2.21 16.30
CA ALA A 55 18.60 1.95 15.91
C ALA A 55 18.69 1.13 14.61
N VAL A 56 17.86 0.08 14.48
CA VAL A 56 17.79 -0.72 13.24
C VAL A 56 17.29 0.13 12.08
N ARG A 57 16.26 0.95 12.27
CA ARG A 57 15.78 1.91 11.26
C ARG A 57 16.85 2.88 10.81
N SER A 58 17.56 3.49 11.76
CA SER A 58 18.66 4.40 11.43
C SER A 58 19.75 3.70 10.59
N SER A 59 20.07 2.43 10.91
CA SER A 59 20.98 1.64 10.10
C SER A 59 20.43 1.36 8.69
N ILE A 60 19.15 1.05 8.57
CA ILE A 60 18.47 0.86 7.28
C ILE A 60 18.52 2.15 6.45
N ASP A 61 18.23 3.29 7.04
CA ASP A 61 18.20 4.56 6.32
C ASP A 61 19.60 4.92 5.80
N SER A 62 20.64 4.74 6.64
CA SER A 62 22.02 5.02 6.27
C SER A 62 22.60 4.09 5.19
N ASN A 63 22.17 2.82 5.14
CA ASN A 63 22.80 1.81 4.28
C ASN A 63 21.92 1.33 3.12
N THR A 64 20.60 1.39 3.27
CA THR A 64 19.62 0.75 2.38
C THR A 64 18.49 1.69 1.94
N GLY A 65 18.49 2.96 2.36
CA GLY A 65 17.68 4.02 1.73
C GLY A 65 17.84 4.06 0.20
N PRO A 66 19.08 3.98 -0.36
CA PRO A 66 19.29 3.89 -1.80
C PRO A 66 18.63 2.65 -2.42
N TRP A 67 18.63 1.51 -1.72
CA TRP A 67 17.99 0.28 -2.21
C TRP A 67 16.48 0.48 -2.42
N TYR A 68 15.78 1.11 -1.47
CA TYR A 68 14.36 1.41 -1.63
C TYR A 68 14.07 2.28 -2.85
N MET A 69 14.90 3.30 -3.12
CA MET A 69 14.75 4.15 -4.30
C MET A 69 14.92 3.33 -5.59
N TYR A 70 16.02 2.59 -5.71
CA TYR A 70 16.32 1.84 -6.93
C TYR A 70 15.37 0.68 -7.19
N VAL A 71 14.94 -0.05 -6.15
CA VAL A 71 14.04 -1.19 -6.31
C VAL A 71 12.65 -0.72 -6.78
N MET A 72 12.24 0.47 -6.36
CA MET A 72 10.98 1.08 -6.76
C MET A 72 11.01 1.60 -8.18
N ALA A 73 12.13 2.21 -8.59
CA ALA A 73 12.40 2.51 -10.00
C ALA A 73 12.36 1.24 -10.84
N PHE A 74 12.98 0.15 -10.37
CA PHE A 74 12.99 -1.15 -11.05
C PHE A 74 11.57 -1.69 -11.28
N TYR A 75 10.67 -1.65 -10.30
CA TYR A 75 9.29 -2.12 -10.50
C TYR A 75 8.55 -1.34 -11.59
N ILE A 76 8.66 -0.01 -11.57
CA ILE A 76 8.05 0.86 -12.60
C ILE A 76 8.61 0.52 -13.99
N LEU A 77 9.95 0.41 -14.10
CA LEU A 77 10.63 0.11 -15.35
C LEU A 77 10.25 -1.26 -15.91
N VAL A 78 10.18 -2.30 -15.07
CA VAL A 78 9.77 -3.63 -15.51
C VAL A 78 8.33 -3.63 -15.99
N CYS A 79 7.40 -3.03 -15.24
CA CYS A 79 5.99 -2.96 -15.62
C CYS A 79 5.82 -2.25 -16.97
N PHE A 80 6.28 -1.02 -17.11
CA PHE A 80 6.13 -0.27 -18.37
C PHE A 80 6.95 -0.90 -19.51
N GLY A 81 8.14 -1.42 -19.23
CA GLY A 81 8.96 -2.12 -20.21
C GLY A 81 8.23 -3.33 -20.82
N LEU A 82 7.62 -4.17 -19.98
CA LEU A 82 6.82 -5.32 -20.42
C LEU A 82 5.54 -4.92 -21.16
N ALA A 83 4.92 -3.79 -20.81
CA ALA A 83 3.73 -3.28 -21.47
C ALA A 83 4.01 -2.70 -22.86
N ILE A 84 5.11 -1.95 -22.99
CA ILE A 84 5.52 -1.29 -24.23
C ILE A 84 6.09 -2.30 -25.21
N TRP A 85 6.86 -3.28 -24.73
CA TRP A 85 7.48 -4.30 -25.58
C TRP A 85 6.40 -5.12 -26.33
N PRO A 86 6.38 -5.14 -27.68
CA PRO A 86 5.27 -5.67 -28.45
C PRO A 86 4.96 -7.15 -28.18
N GLU A 87 5.99 -7.99 -28.04
CA GLU A 87 5.83 -9.44 -27.86
C GLU A 87 5.25 -9.79 -26.49
N THR A 88 5.68 -9.09 -25.44
CA THR A 88 5.21 -9.34 -24.07
C THR A 88 3.86 -8.68 -23.84
N GLY A 89 3.67 -7.46 -24.34
CA GLY A 89 2.44 -6.70 -24.13
C GLY A 89 1.19 -7.34 -24.71
N LYS A 90 1.32 -8.25 -25.69
CA LYS A 90 0.20 -9.01 -26.31
C LYS A 90 -0.16 -10.29 -25.57
N ILE A 91 0.70 -10.78 -24.66
CA ILE A 91 0.49 -12.02 -23.92
C ILE A 91 -0.74 -11.87 -23.02
N ARG A 92 -1.65 -12.85 -23.07
CA ARG A 92 -2.85 -12.89 -22.22
C ARG A 92 -2.61 -13.65 -20.91
N LEU A 93 -3.02 -13.04 -19.81
CA LEU A 93 -2.96 -13.59 -18.46
C LEU A 93 -4.03 -14.67 -18.31
N GLY A 94 -3.68 -15.93 -18.54
CA GLY A 94 -4.65 -17.03 -18.64
C GLY A 94 -4.41 -17.96 -19.82
N GLY A 95 -3.39 -17.69 -20.64
CA GLY A 95 -3.06 -18.49 -21.83
C GLY A 95 -3.84 -18.09 -23.08
N GLU A 96 -3.49 -18.72 -24.19
CA GLU A 96 -4.14 -18.50 -25.50
C GLU A 96 -5.62 -18.90 -25.43
N GLY A 97 -6.50 -18.03 -25.92
CA GLY A 97 -7.95 -18.23 -25.89
C GLY A 97 -8.66 -17.75 -24.61
N SER A 98 -7.93 -17.34 -23.57
CA SER A 98 -8.55 -16.74 -22.38
C SER A 98 -9.19 -15.38 -22.72
N SER A 99 -10.38 -15.11 -22.16
CA SER A 99 -11.10 -13.85 -22.29
C SER A 99 -11.26 -13.18 -20.92
N PRO A 100 -11.34 -11.83 -20.85
CA PRO A 100 -11.57 -11.14 -19.58
C PRO A 100 -12.81 -11.64 -18.85
N GLU A 101 -12.67 -11.96 -17.55
CA GLU A 101 -13.81 -12.38 -16.72
C GLU A 101 -14.74 -11.21 -16.37
N PHE A 102 -14.18 -10.00 -16.31
CA PHE A 102 -14.92 -8.77 -16.01
C PHE A 102 -14.86 -7.80 -17.19
N SER A 103 -15.93 -7.06 -17.43
CA SER A 103 -15.95 -5.97 -18.41
C SER A 103 -14.95 -4.88 -18.05
N ASN A 104 -14.53 -4.05 -19.02
CA ASN A 104 -13.57 -2.96 -18.77
C ASN A 104 -14.07 -2.01 -17.68
N PHE A 105 -15.35 -1.63 -17.75
CA PHE A 105 -15.97 -0.76 -16.75
C PHE A 105 -15.92 -1.40 -15.35
N SER A 106 -16.38 -2.65 -15.22
CA SER A 106 -16.34 -3.35 -13.93
C SER A 106 -14.93 -3.50 -13.39
N TRP A 107 -13.95 -3.76 -14.26
CA TRP A 107 -12.55 -3.90 -13.88
C TRP A 107 -11.96 -2.59 -13.35
N PHE A 108 -12.17 -1.48 -14.06
CA PHE A 108 -11.75 -0.16 -13.59
C PHE A 108 -12.47 0.27 -12.31
N SER A 109 -13.77 -0.01 -12.17
CA SER A 109 -14.51 0.28 -10.93
C SER A 109 -13.98 -0.51 -9.74
N MET A 110 -13.57 -1.76 -9.93
CA MET A 110 -12.95 -2.56 -8.88
C MET A 110 -11.57 -2.03 -8.47
N MET A 111 -10.76 -1.58 -9.43
CA MET A 111 -9.48 -0.91 -9.15
C MET A 111 -9.68 0.41 -8.41
N PHE A 112 -10.70 1.19 -8.78
CA PHE A 112 -11.10 2.39 -8.06
C PHE A 112 -11.45 2.09 -6.60
N GLY A 113 -12.29 1.08 -6.37
CA GLY A 113 -12.66 0.65 -5.02
C GLY A 113 -11.48 0.15 -4.18
N ALA A 114 -10.44 -0.42 -4.82
CA ALA A 114 -9.23 -0.88 -4.15
C ALA A 114 -8.19 0.24 -3.92
N GLY A 115 -8.19 1.29 -4.73
CA GLY A 115 -7.26 2.42 -4.60
C GLY A 115 -7.68 3.51 -3.62
N ILE A 116 -8.95 3.54 -3.23
CA ILE A 116 -9.42 4.40 -2.16
C ILE A 116 -9.38 3.61 -0.86
N GLY A 117 -8.66 4.13 0.13
CA GLY A 117 -8.57 3.57 1.46
C GLY A 117 -8.27 4.64 2.50
N ILE A 118 -8.03 4.20 3.74
CA ILE A 118 -7.71 5.10 4.86
C ILE A 118 -6.57 6.05 4.54
N GLY A 119 -5.50 5.51 3.93
CA GLY A 119 -4.33 6.32 3.59
C GLY A 119 -4.69 7.52 2.71
N MET A 120 -5.65 7.37 1.78
CA MET A 120 -6.14 8.50 0.98
C MET A 120 -6.84 9.54 1.86
N LEU A 121 -7.72 9.13 2.79
CA LEU A 121 -8.45 10.07 3.65
C LEU A 121 -7.55 10.81 4.64
N THR A 122 -6.49 10.16 5.13
CA THR A 122 -5.52 10.77 6.03
C THR A 122 -4.59 11.73 5.26
N TYR A 123 -3.95 11.23 4.20
CA TYR A 123 -2.84 11.93 3.56
C TYR A 123 -3.26 12.85 2.41
N ALA A 124 -4.44 12.68 1.80
CA ALA A 124 -4.84 13.56 0.68
C ALA A 124 -5.00 15.03 1.09
N THR A 125 -5.25 15.31 2.37
CA THR A 125 -5.19 16.68 2.92
C THR A 125 -3.81 16.95 3.51
N GLY A 126 -3.31 16.04 4.35
CA GLY A 126 -2.17 16.35 5.20
C GLY A 126 -0.81 16.34 4.51
N GLU A 127 -0.61 15.49 3.51
CA GLU A 127 0.68 15.46 2.80
C GLU A 127 0.88 16.68 1.90
N PRO A 128 -0.10 17.13 1.09
CA PRO A 128 0.02 18.41 0.38
C PRO A 128 0.28 19.58 1.32
N ILE A 129 -0.41 19.64 2.48
CA ILE A 129 -0.17 20.68 3.49
C ILE A 129 1.24 20.60 4.07
N TYR A 130 1.72 19.40 4.40
CA TYR A 130 3.09 19.24 4.87
C TYR A 130 4.09 19.68 3.80
N HIS A 131 3.93 19.23 2.55
CA HIS A 131 4.84 19.61 1.47
C HIS A 131 4.71 21.08 1.06
N PHE A 132 3.58 21.72 1.32
CA PHE A 132 3.42 23.15 1.17
C PHE A 132 4.29 23.94 2.16
N SER A 133 4.52 23.40 3.36
CA SER A 133 5.43 23.99 4.34
C SER A 133 6.89 23.56 4.16
N ASN A 134 7.13 22.29 3.85
CA ASN A 134 8.47 21.72 3.75
C ASN A 134 8.57 20.57 2.74
N ASN A 135 9.44 20.73 1.76
CA ASN A 135 9.77 19.71 0.77
C ASN A 135 11.20 19.95 0.21
N PRO A 136 11.73 19.06 -0.63
CA PRO A 136 13.08 19.21 -1.17
C PRO A 136 13.34 20.52 -1.91
N ASP A 137 12.38 21.04 -2.66
CA ASP A 137 12.50 22.34 -3.34
C ASP A 137 12.62 23.48 -2.32
N VAL A 138 11.91 23.42 -1.18
CA VAL A 138 12.06 24.38 -0.07
C VAL A 138 13.42 24.24 0.61
N ILE A 139 13.84 23.01 0.92
CA ILE A 139 15.12 22.73 1.61
C ILE A 139 16.32 23.19 0.77
N MET A 140 16.24 23.06 -0.56
CA MET A 140 17.26 23.53 -1.48
C MET A 140 17.20 25.05 -1.77
N GLY A 141 16.17 25.75 -1.30
CA GLY A 141 15.97 27.18 -1.56
C GLY A 141 15.41 27.50 -2.95
N ASN A 142 14.83 26.51 -3.65
CA ASN A 142 14.19 26.68 -4.96
C ASN A 142 12.74 27.19 -4.85
N ALA A 143 12.13 27.07 -3.68
CA ALA A 143 10.78 27.56 -3.37
C ALA A 143 10.72 28.07 -1.93
N THR A 144 9.79 28.98 -1.64
CA THR A 144 9.61 29.51 -0.29
C THR A 144 8.59 28.66 0.50
N ALA A 145 8.82 28.45 1.80
CA ALA A 145 7.92 27.68 2.65
C ALA A 145 6.55 28.37 2.76
N SER A 146 5.47 27.60 2.61
CA SER A 146 4.08 28.05 2.77
C SER A 146 3.65 29.23 1.89
N SER A 147 4.24 29.35 0.69
CA SER A 147 3.96 30.44 -0.26
C SER A 147 3.52 29.94 -1.63
N ALA A 148 2.95 30.84 -2.44
CA ALA A 148 2.31 30.53 -3.72
C ALA A 148 3.22 29.81 -4.74
N ASP A 149 4.52 30.10 -4.75
CA ASP A 149 5.52 29.46 -5.61
C ASP A 149 5.75 27.97 -5.25
N ASN A 150 5.43 27.56 -4.02
CA ASN A 150 5.63 26.19 -3.55
C ASN A 150 4.45 25.24 -3.81
N VAL A 151 3.30 25.74 -4.26
CA VAL A 151 2.10 24.92 -4.54
C VAL A 151 2.40 23.78 -5.51
N ARG A 152 3.15 24.07 -6.58
CA ARG A 152 3.51 23.06 -7.61
C ARG A 152 4.42 21.98 -7.05
N ALA A 153 5.45 22.37 -6.29
CA ALA A 153 6.37 21.44 -5.66
C ALA A 153 5.64 20.55 -4.64
N ALA A 154 4.75 21.12 -3.84
CA ALA A 154 3.94 20.36 -2.90
C ALA A 154 3.15 19.23 -3.59
N MET A 155 2.42 19.56 -4.66
CA MET A 155 1.63 18.60 -5.43
C MET A 155 2.50 17.57 -6.14
N LYS A 156 3.63 17.99 -6.73
CA LYS A 156 4.58 17.11 -7.43
C LYS A 156 5.11 16.01 -6.49
N TRP A 157 5.52 16.37 -5.27
CA TRP A 157 6.02 15.40 -4.29
C TRP A 157 4.91 14.48 -3.76
N SER A 158 3.71 15.01 -3.51
CA SER A 158 2.58 14.16 -3.15
C SER A 158 2.21 13.16 -4.26
N PHE A 159 2.24 13.59 -5.52
CA PHE A 159 1.99 12.72 -6.66
C PHE A 159 3.10 11.68 -6.84
N LEU A 160 4.35 12.01 -6.48
CA LEU A 160 5.42 11.02 -6.42
C LEU A 160 5.11 9.88 -5.48
N HIS A 161 4.53 10.13 -4.31
CA HIS A 161 4.31 9.05 -3.34
C HIS A 161 3.10 8.18 -3.65
N TRP A 162 2.07 8.71 -4.33
CA TRP A 162 0.80 8.01 -4.59
C TRP A 162 0.54 7.64 -6.06
N GLY A 163 1.46 8.01 -6.95
CA GLY A 163 1.37 7.74 -8.39
C GLY A 163 1.93 6.37 -8.81
N PHE A 164 2.69 6.36 -9.91
CA PHE A 164 3.28 5.14 -10.48
C PHE A 164 4.22 4.41 -9.53
N SER A 165 4.73 5.11 -8.53
CA SER A 165 5.41 4.59 -7.35
C SER A 165 4.62 3.46 -6.67
N ALA A 166 3.51 3.80 -6.03
CA ALA A 166 2.66 2.87 -5.30
C ALA A 166 2.12 1.78 -6.25
N TRP A 167 1.58 2.22 -7.38
CA TRP A 167 0.87 1.33 -8.29
C TRP A 167 1.79 0.43 -9.12
N GLY A 168 3.02 0.84 -9.38
CA GLY A 168 4.04 -0.01 -10.01
C GLY A 168 4.47 -1.16 -9.10
N CYS A 169 4.59 -0.91 -7.80
CA CYS A 169 4.84 -1.93 -6.78
C CYS A 169 3.70 -2.96 -6.72
N TYR A 170 2.45 -2.53 -6.77
CA TYR A 170 1.31 -3.44 -6.79
C TYR A 170 1.19 -4.19 -8.11
N ALA A 171 1.43 -3.51 -9.23
CA ALA A 171 1.33 -4.08 -10.57
C ALA A 171 2.37 -5.19 -10.78
N ILE A 172 3.60 -5.08 -10.28
CA ILE A 172 4.61 -6.12 -10.50
C ILE A 172 4.24 -7.44 -9.80
N VAL A 173 3.72 -7.36 -8.57
CA VAL A 173 3.25 -8.54 -7.83
C VAL A 173 2.03 -9.14 -8.50
N GLY A 174 1.02 -8.32 -8.82
CA GLY A 174 -0.20 -8.82 -9.44
C GLY A 174 0.02 -9.38 -10.84
N LEU A 175 0.93 -8.79 -11.64
CA LEU A 175 1.31 -9.31 -12.95
C LEU A 175 2.00 -10.67 -12.83
N ALA A 176 2.95 -10.80 -11.90
CA ALA A 176 3.63 -12.07 -11.64
C ALA A 176 2.63 -13.14 -11.22
N LEU A 177 1.79 -12.87 -10.20
CA LEU A 177 0.79 -13.83 -9.73
C LEU A 177 -0.21 -14.21 -10.83
N ALA A 178 -0.76 -13.25 -11.56
CA ALA A 178 -1.69 -13.53 -12.66
C ALA A 178 -1.04 -14.38 -13.76
N PHE A 179 0.20 -14.06 -14.12
CA PHE A 179 0.92 -14.82 -15.15
C PHE A 179 1.18 -16.26 -14.70
N PHE A 180 1.80 -16.46 -13.53
CA PHE A 180 2.17 -17.79 -13.08
C PHE A 180 0.97 -18.64 -12.67
N SER A 181 -0.06 -18.06 -12.06
CA SER A 181 -1.22 -18.85 -11.64
C SER A 181 -2.18 -19.12 -12.79
N TYR A 182 -2.55 -18.10 -13.58
CA TYR A 182 -3.54 -18.31 -14.63
C TYR A 182 -2.94 -18.81 -15.94
N SER A 183 -1.69 -18.46 -16.26
CA SER A 183 -1.06 -18.91 -17.52
C SER A 183 -0.22 -20.18 -17.33
N ARG A 184 0.23 -20.51 -16.11
CA ARG A 184 0.98 -21.76 -15.83
C ARG A 184 0.24 -22.76 -14.93
N GLY A 185 -0.92 -22.41 -14.40
CA GLY A 185 -1.68 -23.28 -13.50
C GLY A 185 -1.06 -23.43 -12.10
N LEU A 186 -0.11 -22.58 -11.72
CA LEU A 186 0.55 -22.67 -10.42
C LEU A 186 -0.34 -22.13 -9.28
N PRO A 187 -0.16 -22.59 -8.04
CA PRO A 187 -0.93 -22.10 -6.90
C PRO A 187 -0.83 -20.57 -6.75
N LEU A 188 -1.92 -19.90 -6.37
CA LEU A 188 -1.97 -18.44 -6.23
C LEU A 188 -1.32 -17.99 -4.90
N THR A 189 0.00 -18.12 -4.82
CA THR A 189 0.83 -17.71 -3.68
C THR A 189 2.12 -17.04 -4.16
N ILE A 190 2.77 -16.24 -3.30
CA ILE A 190 3.95 -15.44 -3.64
C ILE A 190 5.08 -16.31 -4.20
N ARG A 191 5.37 -17.46 -3.56
CA ARG A 191 6.46 -18.33 -4.03
C ARG A 191 6.31 -18.80 -5.48
N SER A 192 5.09 -18.92 -6.00
CA SER A 192 4.84 -19.33 -7.40
C SER A 192 5.48 -18.34 -8.39
N GLY A 193 5.54 -17.07 -8.00
CA GLY A 193 6.19 -16.00 -8.75
C GLY A 193 7.69 -16.21 -8.98
N LEU A 194 8.34 -17.06 -8.18
CA LEU A 194 9.78 -17.27 -8.21
C LEU A 194 10.21 -18.58 -8.87
N THR A 195 9.25 -19.38 -9.38
CA THR A 195 9.52 -20.69 -10.00
C THR A 195 10.53 -20.64 -11.16
N PRO A 196 10.61 -19.60 -12.01
CA PRO A 196 11.66 -19.50 -13.04
C PRO A 196 13.09 -19.38 -12.49
N LEU A 197 13.25 -18.94 -11.24
CA LEU A 197 14.56 -18.77 -10.60
C LEU A 197 14.95 -20.01 -9.82
N PHE A 198 14.04 -20.55 -9.01
CA PHE A 198 14.38 -21.59 -8.03
C PHE A 198 13.74 -22.97 -8.31
N GLY A 199 12.82 -23.07 -9.28
CA GLY A 199 12.16 -24.33 -9.64
C GLY A 199 11.51 -25.03 -8.44
N ARG A 200 11.68 -26.35 -8.35
CA ARG A 200 11.09 -27.18 -7.28
C ARG A 200 11.67 -26.94 -5.88
N ALA A 201 12.75 -26.17 -5.72
CA ALA A 201 13.24 -25.80 -4.38
C ALA A 201 12.20 -25.00 -3.56
N LEU A 202 11.22 -24.40 -4.22
CA LEU A 202 10.10 -23.66 -3.62
C LEU A 202 9.04 -24.56 -2.98
N GLU A 203 9.07 -25.87 -3.22
CA GLU A 203 8.21 -26.85 -2.54
C GLU A 203 8.62 -27.01 -1.06
N GLY A 204 9.87 -26.68 -0.71
CA GLY A 204 10.45 -26.86 0.61
C GLY A 204 10.80 -25.55 1.36
N PRO A 205 11.89 -25.54 2.17
CA PRO A 205 12.23 -24.45 3.08
C PRO A 205 12.32 -23.07 2.44
N LEU A 206 12.87 -22.97 1.23
CA LEU A 206 13.01 -21.69 0.53
C LEU A 206 11.63 -21.06 0.26
N GLY A 207 10.66 -21.85 -0.22
CA GLY A 207 9.31 -21.37 -0.42
C GLY A 207 8.60 -21.01 0.88
N HIS A 208 8.86 -21.76 1.97
CA HIS A 208 8.32 -21.41 3.29
C HIS A 208 8.81 -20.06 3.78
N ILE A 209 10.09 -19.75 3.62
CA ILE A 209 10.67 -18.45 3.99
C ILE A 209 10.02 -17.33 3.19
N VAL A 210 9.87 -17.50 1.87
CA VAL A 210 9.22 -16.51 0.99
C VAL A 210 7.80 -16.18 1.46
N ASP A 211 6.99 -17.21 1.73
CA ASP A 211 5.61 -16.99 2.16
C ASP A 211 5.53 -16.41 3.59
N ILE A 212 6.40 -16.82 4.51
CA ILE A 212 6.47 -16.24 5.87
C ILE A 212 6.84 -14.76 5.81
N VAL A 213 7.85 -14.39 5.01
CA VAL A 213 8.25 -13.00 4.81
C VAL A 213 7.09 -12.19 4.23
N SER A 214 6.35 -12.75 3.27
CA SER A 214 5.15 -12.10 2.73
C SER A 214 4.06 -11.89 3.77
N VAL A 215 3.80 -12.86 4.65
CA VAL A 215 2.79 -12.74 5.71
C VAL A 215 3.20 -11.66 6.71
N ILE A 216 4.47 -11.65 7.14
CA ILE A 216 5.01 -10.64 8.06
C ILE A 216 4.91 -9.24 7.43
N ALA A 217 5.34 -9.08 6.18
CA ALA A 217 5.26 -7.83 5.45
C ALA A 217 3.81 -7.33 5.36
N THR A 218 2.87 -8.22 5.01
CA THR A 218 1.44 -7.87 4.94
C THR A 218 0.91 -7.37 6.28
N ILE A 219 1.21 -8.07 7.38
CA ILE A 219 0.73 -7.70 8.72
C ILE A 219 1.28 -6.33 9.14
N LEU A 220 2.57 -6.08 8.92
CA LEU A 220 3.18 -4.80 9.28
C LEU A 220 2.73 -3.65 8.36
N GLY A 221 2.56 -3.90 7.06
CA GLY A 221 2.02 -2.91 6.13
C GLY A 221 0.57 -2.51 6.45
N VAL A 222 -0.27 -3.50 6.78
CA VAL A 222 -1.65 -3.25 7.24
C VAL A 222 -1.68 -2.54 8.59
N SER A 223 -0.69 -2.81 9.46
CA SER A 223 -0.58 -2.14 10.76
C SER A 223 -0.40 -0.62 10.63
N VAL A 224 0.32 -0.14 9.62
CA VAL A 224 0.45 1.30 9.32
C VAL A 224 -0.91 1.89 8.94
N THR A 225 -1.58 1.26 7.96
CA THR A 225 -2.91 1.69 7.48
C THR A 225 -3.92 1.76 8.63
N LEU A 226 -3.96 0.73 9.48
CA LEU A 226 -4.87 0.69 10.62
C LEU A 226 -4.45 1.66 11.73
N GLY A 227 -3.15 1.82 12.00
CA GLY A 227 -2.63 2.75 13.01
C GLY A 227 -3.05 4.19 12.74
N TYR A 228 -2.77 4.70 11.54
CA TYR A 228 -3.22 6.04 11.14
C TYR A 228 -4.74 6.14 11.04
N GLY A 229 -5.42 5.08 10.58
CA GLY A 229 -6.87 5.08 10.50
C GLY A 229 -7.57 5.15 11.85
N VAL A 230 -7.08 4.44 12.88
CA VAL A 230 -7.66 4.53 14.23
C VAL A 230 -7.33 5.86 14.92
N SER A 231 -6.18 6.46 14.59
CA SER A 231 -5.84 7.83 15.00
C SER A 231 -6.82 8.84 14.38
N GLN A 232 -7.04 8.77 13.07
CA GLN A 232 -7.99 9.63 12.37
C GLN A 232 -9.45 9.38 12.81
N PHE A 233 -9.82 8.13 13.07
CA PHE A 233 -11.12 7.79 13.62
C PHE A 233 -11.34 8.42 15.01
N ALA A 234 -10.36 8.33 15.91
CA ALA A 234 -10.42 8.97 17.22
C ALA A 234 -10.54 10.51 17.10
N SER A 235 -9.77 11.12 16.20
CA SER A 235 -9.84 12.57 15.89
C SER A 235 -11.24 12.97 15.41
N GLY A 236 -11.84 12.16 14.54
CA GLY A 236 -13.20 12.40 14.04
C GLY A 236 -14.26 12.25 15.12
N VAL A 237 -14.16 11.23 15.98
CA VAL A 237 -15.08 11.08 17.13
C VAL A 237 -14.92 12.26 18.09
N TYR A 238 -13.71 12.75 18.32
CA TYR A 238 -13.49 13.97 19.09
C TYR A 238 -14.16 15.18 18.43
N ASN A 239 -14.01 15.35 17.12
CA ASN A 239 -14.64 16.44 16.38
C ASN A 239 -16.19 16.41 16.43
N ILE A 240 -16.78 15.24 16.68
CA ILE A 240 -18.24 15.10 16.82
C ILE A 240 -18.68 15.33 18.27
N THR A 241 -17.90 14.86 19.23
CA THR A 241 -18.35 14.71 20.64
C THR A 241 -17.71 15.69 21.62
N GLY A 242 -16.54 16.24 21.30
CA GLY A 242 -15.74 17.07 22.21
C GLY A 242 -15.19 16.33 23.43
N MET A 243 -15.20 14.99 23.45
CA MET A 243 -14.76 14.22 24.62
C MET A 243 -13.24 14.36 24.85
N GLY A 244 -12.86 15.11 25.89
CA GLY A 244 -11.47 15.49 26.15
C GLY A 244 -10.48 14.35 26.42
N TRP A 245 -10.91 13.13 26.73
CA TRP A 245 -10.00 11.97 26.88
C TRP A 245 -9.48 11.43 25.54
N LEU A 246 -10.11 11.83 24.43
CA LEU A 246 -9.75 11.37 23.10
C LEU A 246 -8.48 12.03 22.57
N MET A 247 -8.20 13.26 22.99
CA MET A 247 -7.07 14.06 22.53
C MET A 247 -6.13 14.39 23.69
N ASP A 248 -4.84 14.48 23.42
CA ASP A 248 -3.86 14.98 24.37
C ASP A 248 -3.74 16.51 24.34
N VAL A 249 -2.76 17.03 25.06
CA VAL A 249 -2.51 18.47 25.20
C VAL A 249 -1.97 19.11 23.93
N ASP A 250 -1.35 18.32 23.05
CA ASP A 250 -0.77 18.77 21.78
C ASP A 250 -1.80 18.70 20.64
N GLY A 251 -3.00 18.19 20.91
CA GLY A 251 -4.08 18.09 19.94
C GLY A 251 -4.02 16.82 19.09
N ASP A 252 -3.27 15.81 19.55
CA ASP A 252 -3.18 14.49 18.91
C ASP A 252 -4.01 13.43 19.67
N PRO A 253 -4.49 12.37 18.99
CA PRO A 253 -5.26 11.33 19.65
C PRO A 253 -4.47 10.59 20.73
N THR A 254 -5.06 10.41 21.91
CA THR A 254 -4.42 9.67 22.99
C THR A 254 -4.25 8.20 22.62
N LYS A 255 -3.21 7.55 23.17
CA LYS A 255 -2.99 6.10 22.99
C LYS A 255 -4.21 5.27 23.39
N ILE A 256 -4.91 5.68 24.45
CA ILE A 256 -6.13 4.99 24.92
C ILE A 256 -7.24 5.13 23.86
N ALA A 257 -7.44 6.32 23.29
CA ALA A 257 -8.42 6.54 22.22
C ALA A 257 -8.14 5.68 21.00
N MET A 258 -6.87 5.59 20.59
CA MET A 258 -6.46 4.75 19.47
C MET A 258 -6.68 3.26 19.74
N ILE A 259 -6.40 2.77 20.96
CA ILE A 259 -6.62 1.37 21.35
C ILE A 259 -8.11 1.04 21.38
N VAL A 260 -8.95 1.90 21.96
CA VAL A 260 -10.41 1.70 21.98
C VAL A 260 -10.95 1.64 20.55
N SER A 261 -10.52 2.57 19.70
CA SER A 261 -10.88 2.62 18.28
C SER A 261 -10.46 1.34 17.54
N LEU A 262 -9.22 0.88 17.76
CA LEU A 262 -8.69 -0.37 17.21
C LEU A 262 -9.53 -1.58 17.62
N VAL A 263 -9.88 -1.71 18.90
CA VAL A 263 -10.68 -2.85 19.39
C VAL A 263 -12.06 -2.87 18.72
N ILE A 264 -12.74 -1.72 18.62
CA ILE A 264 -14.05 -1.60 17.97
C ILE A 264 -13.96 -2.04 16.50
N VAL A 265 -12.97 -1.50 15.77
CA VAL A 265 -12.72 -1.81 14.36
C VAL A 265 -12.41 -3.30 14.16
N MET A 266 -11.54 -3.87 14.98
CA MET A 266 -11.07 -5.25 14.81
C MET A 266 -12.16 -6.28 15.14
N ILE A 267 -13.05 -5.98 16.10
CA ILE A 267 -14.25 -6.79 16.34
C ILE A 267 -15.15 -6.77 15.11
N ALA A 268 -15.47 -5.58 14.59
CA ALA A 268 -16.32 -5.44 13.40
C ALA A 268 -15.69 -6.10 12.16
N SER A 269 -14.37 -5.93 11.95
CA SER A 269 -13.62 -6.59 10.87
C SER A 269 -13.64 -8.11 10.98
N THR A 270 -13.38 -8.66 12.16
CA THR A 270 -13.35 -10.12 12.35
C THR A 270 -14.74 -10.73 12.09
N LEU A 271 -15.80 -10.06 12.55
CA LEU A 271 -17.18 -10.46 12.26
C LEU A 271 -17.50 -10.35 10.76
N SER A 272 -17.03 -9.29 10.08
CA SER A 272 -17.15 -9.14 8.62
C SER A 272 -16.48 -10.30 7.88
N ALA A 273 -15.22 -10.61 8.20
CA ALA A 273 -14.47 -11.71 7.61
C ALA A 273 -15.15 -13.08 7.80
N LEU A 274 -15.75 -13.30 8.99
CA LEU A 274 -16.47 -14.53 9.31
C LEU A 274 -17.82 -14.68 8.59
N SER A 275 -18.50 -13.56 8.30
CA SER A 275 -19.81 -13.55 7.63
C SER A 275 -19.76 -14.05 6.18
N GLY A 276 -18.56 -14.26 5.64
CA GLY A 276 -18.32 -14.78 4.31
C GLY A 276 -18.15 -13.66 3.28
N VAL A 277 -17.15 -13.86 2.40
CA VAL A 277 -16.57 -12.93 1.43
C VAL A 277 -17.58 -12.24 0.50
N GLY A 278 -18.82 -12.75 0.37
CA GLY A 278 -19.76 -12.28 -0.64
C GLY A 278 -20.72 -11.15 -0.24
N LYS A 279 -21.22 -11.11 1.00
CA LYS A 279 -22.30 -10.17 1.38
C LYS A 279 -21.81 -8.96 2.16
N GLY A 280 -21.04 -9.16 3.23
CA GLY A 280 -20.53 -8.07 4.09
C GLY A 280 -19.57 -7.15 3.34
N ILE A 281 -18.53 -7.72 2.74
CA ILE A 281 -17.51 -6.99 1.97
C ILE A 281 -18.15 -6.20 0.82
N LYS A 282 -19.08 -6.81 0.08
CA LYS A 282 -19.75 -6.14 -1.04
C LYS A 282 -20.60 -4.94 -0.57
N TRP A 283 -21.33 -5.08 0.53
CA TRP A 283 -22.16 -4.00 1.07
C TRP A 283 -21.29 -2.84 1.60
N LEU A 284 -20.27 -3.17 2.40
CA LEU A 284 -19.33 -2.17 2.92
C LEU A 284 -18.59 -1.46 1.80
N SER A 285 -18.12 -2.18 0.78
CA SER A 285 -17.44 -1.60 -0.38
C SER A 285 -18.33 -0.65 -1.17
N ASN A 286 -19.62 -0.97 -1.34
CA ASN A 286 -20.57 -0.06 -2.00
C ASN A 286 -20.80 1.23 -1.19
N ILE A 287 -20.87 1.13 0.14
CA ILE A 287 -20.96 2.31 1.02
C ILE A 287 -19.71 3.15 0.90
N ASN A 288 -18.53 2.52 0.98
CA ASN A 288 -17.24 3.19 0.81
C ASN A 288 -17.21 3.98 -0.50
N MET A 289 -17.57 3.35 -1.62
CA MET A 289 -17.61 4.04 -2.90
C MET A 289 -18.59 5.23 -2.89
N GLY A 290 -19.82 5.04 -2.41
CA GLY A 290 -20.83 6.10 -2.38
C GLY A 290 -20.41 7.30 -1.54
N LEU A 291 -19.90 7.05 -0.33
CA LEU A 291 -19.41 8.10 0.57
C LEU A 291 -18.15 8.79 0.04
N SER A 292 -17.22 8.04 -0.56
CA SER A 292 -16.03 8.59 -1.20
C SER A 292 -16.37 9.48 -2.39
N PHE A 293 -17.30 9.06 -3.25
CA PHE A 293 -17.78 9.91 -4.34
C PHE A 293 -18.50 11.15 -3.83
N PHE A 294 -19.30 11.02 -2.76
CA PHE A 294 -19.93 12.17 -2.13
C PHE A 294 -18.88 13.17 -1.60
N MET A 295 -17.85 12.69 -0.89
CA MET A 295 -16.77 13.53 -0.38
C MET A 295 -16.03 14.27 -1.51
N LEU A 296 -15.70 13.56 -2.59
CA LEU A 296 -15.04 14.18 -3.73
C LEU A 296 -15.95 15.20 -4.43
N ALA A 297 -17.24 14.88 -4.60
CA ALA A 297 -18.23 15.81 -5.15
C ALA A 297 -18.41 17.04 -4.24
N PHE A 298 -18.36 16.86 -2.92
CA PHE A 298 -18.39 17.94 -1.96
C PHE A 298 -17.21 18.90 -2.16
N PHE A 299 -15.96 18.40 -2.23
CA PHE A 299 -14.81 19.28 -2.51
C PHE A 299 -14.85 19.89 -3.90
N LEU A 300 -15.42 19.20 -4.87
CA LEU A 300 -15.57 19.73 -6.22
C LEU A 300 -16.53 20.92 -6.27
N VAL A 301 -17.58 20.93 -5.44
CA VAL A 301 -18.61 21.99 -5.44
C VAL A 301 -18.31 23.09 -4.41
N PHE A 302 -17.85 22.72 -3.21
CA PHE A 302 -17.69 23.62 -2.07
C PHE A 302 -16.23 23.90 -1.71
N GLY A 303 -15.28 23.15 -2.28
CA GLY A 303 -13.85 23.41 -2.15
C GLY A 303 -13.34 24.40 -3.19
N SER A 304 -12.02 24.50 -3.31
CA SER A 304 -11.36 25.45 -4.22
C SER A 304 -11.24 24.87 -5.64
N THR A 305 -12.37 24.71 -6.34
CA THR A 305 -12.45 23.94 -7.61
C THR A 305 -11.43 24.37 -8.66
N LEU A 306 -11.30 25.67 -8.95
CA LEU A 306 -10.38 26.16 -9.98
C LEU A 306 -8.92 25.97 -9.57
N PHE A 307 -8.61 26.20 -8.30
CA PHE A 307 -7.28 25.96 -7.74
C PHE A 307 -6.94 24.46 -7.82
N ALA A 308 -7.86 23.59 -7.41
CA ALA A 308 -7.72 22.14 -7.46
C ALA A 308 -7.51 21.62 -8.89
N LEU A 309 -8.29 22.11 -9.87
CA LEU A 309 -8.10 21.73 -11.28
C LEU A 309 -6.73 22.16 -11.81
N SER A 310 -6.30 23.38 -11.48
CA SER A 310 -4.94 23.86 -11.83
C SER A 310 -3.86 22.98 -11.20
N ALA A 311 -3.97 22.74 -9.89
CA ALA A 311 -3.06 21.88 -9.12
C ALA A 311 -3.00 20.45 -9.69
N LEU A 312 -4.13 19.90 -10.14
CA LEU A 312 -4.20 18.59 -10.78
C LEU A 312 -3.43 18.57 -12.10
N PHE A 313 -3.75 19.46 -13.05
CA PHE A 313 -3.17 19.39 -14.39
C PHE A 313 -1.70 19.84 -14.42
N VAL A 314 -1.37 20.92 -13.70
CA VAL A 314 0.01 21.40 -13.60
C VAL A 314 0.86 20.42 -12.78
N GLY A 315 0.34 19.93 -11.65
CA GLY A 315 1.00 18.93 -10.83
C GLY A 315 1.23 17.61 -11.57
N LEU A 316 0.27 17.17 -12.40
CA LEU A 316 0.42 15.97 -13.24
C LEU A 316 1.52 16.15 -14.28
N TRP A 317 1.56 17.31 -14.94
CA TRP A 317 2.62 17.64 -15.89
C TRP A 317 3.99 17.64 -15.23
N ASP A 318 4.13 18.33 -14.09
CA ASP A 318 5.37 18.39 -13.32
C ASP A 318 5.80 17.01 -12.82
N TYR A 319 4.84 16.21 -12.35
CA TYR A 319 5.08 14.83 -11.93
C TYR A 319 5.66 13.99 -13.07
N VAL A 320 5.01 13.95 -14.24
CA VAL A 320 5.43 13.09 -15.36
C VAL A 320 6.82 13.49 -15.87
N ILE A 321 7.10 14.78 -15.99
CA ILE A 321 8.40 15.27 -16.47
C ILE A 321 9.52 14.98 -15.47
N ASN A 322 9.27 15.21 -14.18
CA ASN A 322 10.31 15.08 -13.16
C ASN A 322 10.44 13.65 -12.62
N LEU A 323 9.49 12.74 -12.92
CA LEU A 323 9.48 11.38 -12.40
C LEU A 323 10.82 10.64 -12.55
N PRO A 324 11.50 10.64 -13.73
CA PRO A 324 12.77 9.92 -13.86
C PRO A 324 13.86 10.42 -12.92
N MET A 325 13.92 11.72 -12.66
CA MET A 325 14.87 12.30 -11.71
C MET A 325 14.44 11.99 -10.28
N MET A 326 13.18 12.23 -9.93
CA MET A 326 12.67 12.05 -8.56
C MET A 326 12.77 10.60 -8.08
N ILE A 327 12.49 9.62 -8.94
CA ILE A 327 12.50 8.19 -8.59
C ILE A 327 13.92 7.63 -8.40
N LEU A 328 14.95 8.29 -8.97
CA LEU A 328 16.34 7.86 -8.91
C LEU A 328 17.21 8.69 -7.96
N THR A 329 16.70 9.83 -7.46
CA THR A 329 17.47 10.73 -6.59
C THR A 329 17.60 10.13 -5.19
N VAL A 330 18.83 10.06 -4.70
CA VAL A 330 19.16 9.61 -3.34
C VAL A 330 19.83 10.77 -2.61
N TRP A 331 19.28 11.17 -1.47
CA TRP A 331 19.90 12.16 -0.60
C TRP A 331 20.48 11.47 0.62
N SER A 332 21.76 11.74 0.88
CA SER A 332 22.52 11.15 1.98
C SER A 332 22.93 12.23 2.97
N ALA A 333 22.83 11.90 4.25
CA ALA A 333 23.40 12.72 5.32
C ALA A 333 24.92 12.79 5.17
N ASP A 334 25.50 13.97 5.41
CA ASP A 334 26.96 14.19 5.31
C ASP A 334 27.65 14.24 6.69
N GLY A 335 26.88 14.04 7.76
CA GLY A 335 27.39 13.97 9.13
C GLY A 335 27.78 15.32 9.74
N THR A 336 27.57 16.44 9.03
CA THR A 336 27.69 17.78 9.64
C THR A 336 26.36 18.16 10.33
N GLY A 337 26.21 19.34 10.95
CA GLY A 337 25.08 19.63 11.86
C GLY A 337 23.67 19.34 11.27
N ALA A 338 22.69 19.04 12.14
CA ALA A 338 21.34 18.61 11.74
C ALA A 338 20.59 19.58 10.80
N GLU A 339 20.96 20.86 10.83
CA GLU A 339 20.33 21.93 10.05
C GLU A 339 20.91 22.13 8.64
N ASN A 340 21.95 21.38 8.26
CA ASN A 340 22.47 21.50 6.90
C ASN A 340 21.49 20.94 5.87
N THR A 341 21.62 21.40 4.62
CA THR A 341 20.75 20.99 3.52
C THR A 341 20.77 19.48 3.26
N ALA A 342 21.93 18.82 3.35
CA ALA A 342 22.07 17.39 3.06
C ALA A 342 21.30 16.50 4.05
N ASN A 343 21.42 16.78 5.34
CA ASN A 343 20.73 16.09 6.43
C ASN A 343 19.23 16.38 6.41
N ALA A 344 18.82 17.62 6.12
CA ALA A 344 17.42 17.97 5.96
C ALA A 344 16.77 17.19 4.79
N LEU A 345 17.45 17.10 3.65
CA LEU A 345 16.99 16.32 2.49
C LEU A 345 16.92 14.81 2.80
N ALA A 346 17.97 14.26 3.42
CA ALA A 346 17.99 12.85 3.81
C ALA A 346 16.91 12.52 4.85
N GLY A 347 16.70 13.41 5.83
CA GLY A 347 15.65 13.30 6.84
C GLY A 347 14.25 13.33 6.23
N TRP A 348 14.01 14.25 5.29
CA TRP A 348 12.76 14.30 4.53
C TRP A 348 12.55 13.01 3.71
N GLN A 349 13.60 12.53 3.03
CA GLN A 349 13.51 11.30 2.22
C GLN A 349 13.22 10.07 3.07
N GLY A 350 13.84 9.98 4.25
CA GLY A 350 13.58 8.94 5.23
C GLY A 350 12.13 8.96 5.73
N GLY A 351 11.66 10.15 6.14
CA GLY A 351 10.34 10.35 6.74
C GLY A 351 9.16 10.19 5.77
N TRP A 352 9.35 10.51 4.48
CA TRP A 352 8.30 10.47 3.47
C TRP A 352 8.53 9.40 2.43
N THR A 353 9.55 9.58 1.59
CA THR A 353 9.74 8.76 0.40
C THR A 353 10.05 7.29 0.74
N ILE A 354 11.05 7.03 1.60
CA ILE A 354 11.42 5.68 2.02
C ILE A 354 10.30 5.05 2.86
N PHE A 355 9.64 5.83 3.71
CA PHE A 355 8.46 5.39 4.44
C PHE A 355 7.38 4.86 3.49
N TYR A 356 7.02 5.63 2.45
CA TYR A 356 6.03 5.22 1.47
C TYR A 356 6.48 4.01 0.66
N TRP A 357 7.74 3.96 0.21
CA TRP A 357 8.26 2.80 -0.51
C TRP A 357 8.14 1.51 0.29
N ALA A 358 8.56 1.55 1.55
CA ALA A 358 8.41 0.42 2.44
C ALA A 358 6.94 0.06 2.66
N TRP A 359 6.06 1.06 2.84
CA TRP A 359 4.63 0.83 3.04
C TRP A 359 4.00 0.13 1.85
N TRP A 360 4.25 0.62 0.63
CA TRP A 360 3.74 0.02 -0.61
C TRP A 360 4.26 -1.40 -0.79
N ILE A 361 5.55 -1.64 -0.54
CA ILE A 361 6.14 -2.97 -0.61
C ILE A 361 5.47 -3.92 0.40
N ALA A 362 5.29 -3.48 1.64
CA ALA A 362 4.64 -4.26 2.69
C ALA A 362 3.17 -4.58 2.36
N PHE A 363 2.48 -3.68 1.66
CA PHE A 363 1.09 -3.82 1.26
C PHE A 363 0.91 -4.57 -0.08
N ALA A 364 1.99 -4.79 -0.83
CA ALA A 364 1.93 -5.38 -2.17
C ALA A 364 1.41 -6.83 -2.26
N PRO A 365 1.62 -7.74 -1.29
CA PRO A 365 0.99 -9.07 -1.34
C PRO A 365 -0.53 -8.98 -1.41
N PHE A 366 -1.09 -8.08 -0.61
CA PHE A 366 -2.53 -7.83 -0.52
C PHE A 366 -3.08 -7.28 -1.83
N VAL A 367 -2.56 -6.14 -2.28
CA VAL A 367 -3.07 -5.46 -3.49
C VAL A 367 -2.73 -6.26 -4.75
N GLY A 368 -1.53 -6.83 -4.83
CA GLY A 368 -1.10 -7.65 -5.95
C GLY A 368 -1.98 -8.88 -6.17
N LEU A 369 -2.35 -9.60 -5.10
CA LEU A 369 -3.28 -10.73 -5.23
C LEU A 369 -4.64 -10.29 -5.77
N PHE A 370 -5.17 -9.18 -5.24
CA PHE A 370 -6.43 -8.61 -5.70
C PHE A 370 -6.36 -8.23 -7.19
N LEU A 371 -5.32 -7.51 -7.59
CA LEU A 371 -5.10 -7.11 -8.98
C LEU A 371 -4.95 -8.31 -9.91
N ALA A 372 -4.28 -9.37 -9.46
CA ALA A 372 -4.16 -10.60 -10.24
C ALA A 372 -5.54 -11.19 -10.53
N ARG A 373 -6.36 -11.39 -9.49
CA ARG A 373 -7.69 -12.00 -9.57
C ARG A 373 -8.61 -11.31 -10.57
N ILE A 374 -8.72 -9.99 -10.48
CA ILE A 374 -9.65 -9.24 -11.32
C ILE A 374 -9.16 -9.09 -12.77
N SER A 375 -7.94 -9.52 -13.07
CA SER A 375 -7.27 -9.26 -14.36
C SER A 375 -7.05 -10.51 -15.22
N LYS A 376 -7.62 -11.65 -14.84
CA LYS A 376 -7.59 -12.86 -15.67
C LYS A 376 -8.23 -12.60 -17.04
N GLY A 377 -7.57 -13.06 -18.10
CA GLY A 377 -7.91 -12.89 -19.50
C GLY A 377 -7.47 -11.57 -20.13
N ARG A 378 -6.86 -10.65 -19.37
CA ARG A 378 -6.31 -9.39 -19.88
C ARG A 378 -4.94 -9.58 -20.50
N THR A 379 -4.58 -8.74 -21.45
CA THR A 379 -3.19 -8.67 -21.93
C THR A 379 -2.28 -8.01 -20.89
N ILE A 380 -0.98 -8.32 -20.92
CA ILE A 380 0.01 -7.64 -20.05
C ILE A 380 -0.05 -6.13 -20.22
N ARG A 381 -0.19 -5.63 -21.46
CA ARG A 381 -0.27 -4.18 -21.72
C ARG A 381 -1.52 -3.56 -21.09
N GLU A 382 -2.69 -4.15 -21.33
CA GLU A 382 -3.93 -3.66 -20.73
C GLU A 382 -3.83 -3.65 -19.21
N TYR A 383 -3.35 -4.76 -18.62
CA TYR A 383 -3.15 -4.90 -17.19
C TYR A 383 -2.29 -3.78 -16.62
N VAL A 384 -1.06 -3.60 -17.14
CA VAL A 384 -0.11 -2.63 -16.60
C VAL A 384 -0.67 -1.21 -16.71
N LEU A 385 -1.17 -0.82 -17.89
CA LEU A 385 -1.68 0.52 -18.09
C LEU A 385 -2.91 0.79 -17.20
N GLY A 386 -3.83 -0.17 -17.09
CA GLY A 386 -5.00 -0.03 -16.23
C GLY A 386 -4.64 0.00 -14.74
N ALA A 387 -3.80 -0.92 -14.28
CA ALA A 387 -3.43 -1.06 -12.87
C ALA A 387 -2.54 0.09 -12.37
N MET A 388 -1.76 0.73 -13.24
CA MET A 388 -0.90 1.85 -12.86
C MET A 388 -1.53 3.21 -13.09
N ILE A 389 -2.15 3.45 -14.25
CA ILE A 389 -2.60 4.80 -14.63
C ILE A 389 -3.91 5.15 -13.93
N VAL A 390 -4.91 4.26 -13.97
CA VAL A 390 -6.25 4.58 -13.46
C VAL A 390 -6.21 4.91 -11.98
N PRO A 391 -5.60 4.10 -11.10
CA PRO A 391 -5.58 4.42 -9.68
C PRO A 391 -4.70 5.63 -9.35
N SER A 392 -3.58 5.83 -10.06
CA SER A 392 -2.74 7.03 -9.88
C SER A 392 -3.51 8.32 -10.13
N ILE A 393 -4.27 8.39 -11.23
CA ILE A 393 -5.10 9.57 -11.54
C ILE A 393 -6.15 9.79 -10.45
N MET A 394 -6.74 8.73 -9.91
CA MET A 394 -7.70 8.84 -8.82
C MET A 394 -7.06 9.40 -7.54
N CYS A 395 -5.84 8.94 -7.21
CA CYS A 395 -5.07 9.54 -6.12
C CYS A 395 -4.82 11.02 -6.38
N PHE A 396 -4.36 11.40 -7.57
CA PHE A 396 -4.07 12.79 -7.91
C PHE A 396 -5.30 13.69 -7.82
N VAL A 397 -6.47 13.19 -8.26
CA VAL A 397 -7.74 13.90 -8.11
C VAL A 397 -8.04 14.16 -6.64
N TRP A 398 -7.97 13.16 -5.77
CA TRP A 398 -8.20 13.34 -4.33
C TRP A 398 -7.25 14.34 -3.68
N PHE A 399 -5.95 14.24 -3.98
CA PHE A 399 -4.93 15.15 -3.45
C PHE A 399 -5.14 16.59 -3.95
N ALA A 400 -5.52 16.75 -5.22
CA ALA A 400 -5.79 18.06 -5.80
C ALA A 400 -7.05 18.70 -5.22
N PHE A 401 -8.12 17.93 -5.02
CA PHE A 401 -9.38 18.47 -4.51
C PHE A 401 -9.36 18.67 -2.99
N ALA A 402 -8.89 17.70 -2.20
CA ALA A 402 -8.82 17.85 -0.74
C ALA A 402 -7.61 18.70 -0.33
N GLY A 403 -6.40 18.30 -0.70
CA GLY A 403 -5.16 19.00 -0.35
C GLY A 403 -5.02 20.35 -1.03
N GLY A 404 -5.42 20.46 -2.31
CA GLY A 404 -5.44 21.76 -3.00
C GLY A 404 -6.42 22.75 -2.37
N THR A 405 -7.59 22.30 -1.92
CA THR A 405 -8.52 23.14 -1.13
C THR A 405 -7.87 23.56 0.18
N ALA A 406 -7.23 22.66 0.91
CA ALA A 406 -6.54 22.99 2.16
C ALA A 406 -5.45 24.06 1.96
N ILE A 407 -4.63 23.92 0.91
CA ILE A 407 -3.59 24.89 0.55
C ILE A 407 -4.21 26.25 0.19
N ASP A 408 -5.26 26.27 -0.63
CA ASP A 408 -5.90 27.52 -1.03
C ASP A 408 -6.56 28.25 0.15
N LEU A 409 -7.21 27.50 1.07
CA LEU A 409 -7.77 28.08 2.29
C LEU A 409 -6.67 28.67 3.19
N THR A 410 -5.51 28.03 3.23
CA THR A 410 -4.34 28.51 3.99
C THR A 410 -3.76 29.77 3.37
N LEU A 411 -3.54 29.76 2.05
CA LEU A 411 -2.85 30.80 1.31
C LEU A 411 -3.74 32.03 1.04
N ASN A 412 -4.98 31.80 0.62
CA ASN A 412 -5.90 32.83 0.12
C ASN A 412 -7.19 32.94 0.96
N GLY A 413 -7.63 31.85 1.60
CA GLY A 413 -8.89 31.79 2.34
C GLY A 413 -8.85 32.33 3.77
N GLY A 414 -7.67 32.69 4.29
CA GLY A 414 -7.52 33.25 5.63
C GLY A 414 -7.54 32.22 6.76
N ALA A 415 -7.35 30.93 6.46
CA ALA A 415 -7.28 29.88 7.48
C ALA A 415 -6.05 30.01 8.39
N GLY A 416 -4.97 30.64 7.89
CA GLY A 416 -3.69 30.74 8.63
C GLY A 416 -3.22 29.37 9.08
N ASP A 417 -2.84 29.26 10.36
CA ASP A 417 -2.32 28.01 10.91
C ASP A 417 -3.39 27.02 11.40
N GLN A 418 -4.69 27.32 11.23
CA GLN A 418 -5.75 26.44 11.73
C GLN A 418 -5.72 25.05 11.09
N ILE A 419 -5.35 24.97 9.81
CA ILE A 419 -5.24 23.71 9.07
C ILE A 419 -3.81 23.15 9.21
N THR A 420 -2.78 23.97 9.00
CA THR A 420 -1.38 23.54 8.99
C THR A 420 -0.88 23.12 10.38
N GLY A 421 -1.39 23.74 11.45
CA GLY A 421 -1.04 23.46 12.84
C GLY A 421 -1.76 22.27 13.45
N ALA A 422 -2.76 21.69 12.77
CA ALA A 422 -3.40 20.47 13.22
C ALA A 422 -2.52 19.25 12.91
N GLY A 423 -2.50 18.27 13.82
CA GLY A 423 -1.86 16.97 13.59
C GLY A 423 -2.42 16.24 12.37
N LEU A 424 -1.62 15.39 11.73
CA LEU A 424 -1.94 14.73 10.45
C LEU A 424 -3.35 14.08 10.42
N SER A 425 -3.73 13.41 11.51
CA SER A 425 -5.04 12.77 11.67
C SER A 425 -6.21 13.75 11.83
N SER A 426 -5.94 14.99 12.22
CA SER A 426 -6.94 16.02 12.50
C SER A 426 -7.11 17.02 11.35
N GLN A 427 -6.17 17.08 10.40
CA GLN A 427 -6.15 18.12 9.34
C GLN A 427 -7.39 18.16 8.45
N LEU A 428 -7.93 17.00 8.06
CA LEU A 428 -9.19 16.94 7.30
C LEU A 428 -10.36 17.56 8.11
N PHE A 429 -10.40 17.28 9.42
CA PHE A 429 -11.44 17.82 10.31
C PHE A 429 -11.25 19.32 10.55
N ALA A 430 -10.02 19.78 10.71
CA ALA A 430 -9.70 21.21 10.80
C ALA A 430 -10.13 21.97 9.54
N MET A 431 -9.86 21.42 8.35
CA MET A 431 -10.28 22.01 7.08
C MET A 431 -11.81 22.13 7.00
N ILE A 432 -12.58 21.07 7.27
CA ILE A 432 -14.04 21.15 7.18
C ILE A 432 -14.65 22.06 8.27
N ASN A 433 -14.04 22.14 9.46
CA ASN A 433 -14.47 23.07 10.50
C ASN A 433 -14.28 24.54 10.07
N PHE A 434 -13.24 24.82 9.29
CA PHE A 434 -13.03 26.15 8.71
C PHE A 434 -14.01 26.45 7.57
N MET A 435 -14.26 25.46 6.71
CA MET A 435 -15.12 25.62 5.53
C MET A 435 -16.62 25.72 5.86
N LEU A 436 -17.06 25.10 6.95
CA LEU A 436 -18.48 24.86 7.22
C LEU A 436 -18.93 25.52 8.52
N SER A 437 -20.24 25.80 8.62
CA SER A 437 -20.83 26.15 9.91
C SER A 437 -20.67 24.99 10.90
N PRO A 438 -20.62 25.25 12.22
CA PRO A 438 -20.36 24.20 13.23
C PRO A 438 -21.27 22.97 13.07
N THR A 439 -22.57 23.17 12.81
CA THR A 439 -23.52 22.07 12.60
C THR A 439 -23.21 21.26 11.35
N LEU A 440 -22.88 21.91 10.24
CA LEU A 440 -22.54 21.22 8.99
C LEU A 440 -21.20 20.51 9.10
N ALA A 441 -20.22 21.09 9.80
CA ALA A 441 -18.94 20.47 10.08
C ALA A 441 -19.13 19.18 10.90
N THR A 442 -19.95 19.19 11.96
CA THR A 442 -20.28 17.98 12.73
C THR A 442 -20.94 16.91 11.86
N LEU A 443 -21.90 17.29 11.00
CA LEU A 443 -22.56 16.32 10.11
C LEU A 443 -21.57 15.71 9.09
N MET A 444 -20.68 16.53 8.54
CA MET A 444 -19.61 16.06 7.66
C MET A 444 -18.63 15.14 8.41
N SER A 445 -18.28 15.46 9.65
CA SER A 445 -17.44 14.63 10.50
C SER A 445 -18.09 13.28 10.78
N VAL A 446 -19.40 13.22 11.03
CA VAL A 446 -20.14 11.94 11.18
C VAL A 446 -20.00 11.10 9.90
N LEU A 447 -20.17 11.72 8.73
CA LEU A 447 -20.01 11.03 7.46
C LEU A 447 -18.59 10.48 7.27
N ILE A 448 -17.57 11.31 7.54
CA ILE A 448 -16.16 10.91 7.44
C ILE A 448 -15.84 9.80 8.44
N VAL A 449 -16.36 9.84 9.66
CA VAL A 449 -16.16 8.80 10.68
C VAL A 449 -16.80 7.47 10.26
N ILE A 450 -18.00 7.49 9.66
CA ILE A 450 -18.62 6.30 9.08
C ILE A 450 -17.77 5.75 7.93
N LEU A 451 -17.29 6.62 7.05
CA LEU A 451 -16.42 6.25 5.94
C LEU A 451 -15.10 5.63 6.42
N LEU A 452 -14.47 6.22 7.44
CA LEU A 452 -13.26 5.70 8.07
C LEU A 452 -13.51 4.33 8.70
N MET A 453 -14.60 4.18 9.48
CA MET A 453 -14.95 2.91 10.11
C MET A 453 -15.13 1.80 9.07
N THR A 454 -15.87 2.10 8.00
CA THR A 454 -16.15 1.12 6.94
C THR A 454 -14.89 0.77 6.16
N TYR A 455 -14.00 1.73 5.85
CA TYR A 455 -12.69 1.42 5.26
C TYR A 455 -11.77 0.62 6.19
N LEU A 456 -11.75 0.94 7.49
CA LEU A 456 -10.99 0.22 8.53
C LEU A 456 -11.42 -1.24 8.60
N VAL A 457 -12.73 -1.49 8.63
CA VAL A 457 -13.30 -2.84 8.63
C VAL A 457 -12.93 -3.61 7.37
N THR A 458 -13.12 -3.01 6.17
CA THR A 458 -12.82 -3.67 4.89
C THR A 458 -11.33 -3.87 4.64
N SER A 459 -10.47 -3.03 5.20
CA SER A 459 -9.02 -3.18 5.03
C SER A 459 -8.50 -4.32 5.92
N ALA A 460 -8.94 -4.34 7.18
CA ALA A 460 -8.53 -5.37 8.13
C ALA A 460 -9.09 -6.76 7.76
N ASP A 461 -10.36 -6.84 7.32
CA ASP A 461 -10.96 -8.14 6.99
C ASP A 461 -10.27 -8.77 5.77
N SER A 462 -9.97 -7.96 4.76
CA SER A 462 -9.37 -8.41 3.52
C SER A 462 -7.91 -8.78 3.75
N ALA A 463 -7.17 -8.03 4.59
CA ALA A 463 -5.83 -8.42 5.03
C ALA A 463 -5.81 -9.80 5.70
N VAL A 464 -6.71 -10.05 6.66
CA VAL A 464 -6.82 -11.35 7.34
C VAL A 464 -7.08 -12.49 6.35
N LEU A 465 -7.96 -12.26 5.35
CA LEU A 465 -8.26 -13.25 4.32
C LEU A 465 -7.06 -13.55 3.43
N ILE A 466 -6.27 -12.54 3.02
CA ILE A 466 -5.06 -12.76 2.22
C ILE A 466 -4.00 -13.55 2.99
N ILE A 467 -3.76 -13.20 4.25
CA ILE A 467 -2.85 -13.96 5.12
C ILE A 467 -3.29 -15.42 5.21
N ASN A 468 -4.61 -15.64 5.33
CA ASN A 468 -5.19 -16.98 5.36
C ASN A 468 -4.95 -17.73 4.04
N THR A 469 -5.15 -17.08 2.88
CA THR A 469 -4.90 -17.68 1.55
C THR A 469 -3.43 -18.06 1.36
N ILE A 470 -2.48 -17.19 1.73
CA ILE A 470 -1.04 -17.49 1.63
C ILE A 470 -0.71 -18.71 2.52
N ALA A 471 -1.21 -18.71 3.76
CA ALA A 471 -1.02 -19.81 4.69
C ALA A 471 -1.69 -21.13 4.24
N ALA A 472 -2.78 -21.03 3.46
CA ALA A 472 -3.52 -22.14 2.86
C ALA A 472 -2.97 -22.55 1.47
N ALA A 473 -1.71 -22.23 1.17
CA ALA A 473 -1.03 -22.59 -0.09
C ALA A 473 -1.75 -22.08 -1.36
N GLY A 474 -2.45 -20.95 -1.26
CA GLY A 474 -3.22 -20.37 -2.36
C GLY A 474 -4.67 -20.85 -2.44
N ASP A 475 -5.16 -21.66 -1.48
CA ASP A 475 -6.60 -21.97 -1.39
C ASP A 475 -7.37 -20.70 -0.97
N GLU A 476 -8.30 -20.31 -1.85
CA GLU A 476 -9.10 -19.09 -1.70
C GLU A 476 -10.40 -19.34 -0.93
N SER A 477 -10.75 -20.60 -0.68
CA SER A 477 -11.93 -20.91 0.10
C SER A 477 -11.76 -20.39 1.52
N PRO A 478 -12.79 -19.79 2.15
CA PRO A 478 -12.73 -19.28 3.51
C PRO A 478 -12.76 -20.42 4.56
N LYS A 479 -11.90 -21.43 4.36
CA LYS A 479 -11.66 -22.50 5.32
C LYS A 479 -10.88 -21.95 6.51
N GLY A 480 -11.14 -22.54 7.68
CA GLY A 480 -10.46 -22.15 8.91
C GLY A 480 -11.01 -20.87 9.55
N ARG A 481 -12.30 -20.84 9.92
CA ARG A 481 -12.89 -19.75 10.72
C ARG A 481 -12.05 -19.40 11.95
N ILE A 482 -11.50 -20.42 12.61
CA ILE A 482 -10.58 -20.27 13.73
C ILE A 482 -9.28 -19.55 13.35
N HIS A 483 -8.74 -19.80 12.15
CA HIS A 483 -7.55 -19.10 11.65
C HIS A 483 -7.85 -17.63 11.35
N ILE A 484 -9.01 -17.32 10.76
CA ILE A 484 -9.47 -15.94 10.56
C ILE A 484 -9.52 -15.19 11.90
N ILE A 485 -10.16 -15.77 12.92
CA ILE A 485 -10.21 -15.18 14.27
C ILE A 485 -8.80 -15.03 14.86
N THR A 486 -7.96 -16.06 14.73
CA THR A 486 -6.59 -16.04 15.27
C THR A 486 -5.78 -14.91 14.62
N TRP A 487 -5.87 -14.72 13.30
CA TRP A 487 -5.18 -13.66 12.58
C TRP A 487 -5.73 -12.28 12.93
N GLY A 488 -7.04 -12.13 13.12
CA GLY A 488 -7.63 -10.88 13.62
C GLY A 488 -7.10 -10.50 15.00
N ILE A 489 -6.99 -11.46 15.92
CA ILE A 489 -6.40 -11.26 17.25
C ILE A 489 -4.92 -10.89 17.13
N ILE A 490 -4.13 -11.63 16.34
CA ILE A 490 -2.71 -11.36 16.15
C ILE A 490 -2.51 -9.94 15.60
N LEU A 491 -3.24 -9.54 14.55
CA LEU A 491 -3.14 -8.22 13.97
C LEU A 491 -3.47 -7.12 15.00
N THR A 492 -4.53 -7.32 15.79
CA THR A 492 -4.89 -6.41 16.89
C THR A 492 -3.75 -6.28 17.91
N LEU A 493 -3.15 -7.40 18.32
CA LEU A 493 -2.08 -7.43 19.31
C LEU A 493 -0.77 -6.82 18.80
N VAL A 494 -0.43 -7.00 17.52
CA VAL A 494 0.73 -6.32 16.89
C VAL A 494 0.55 -4.81 16.95
N ILE A 495 -0.59 -4.31 16.47
CA ILE A 495 -0.85 -2.87 16.41
C ILE A 495 -0.90 -2.30 17.82
N ALA A 496 -1.66 -2.92 18.74
CA ALA A 496 -1.74 -2.47 20.12
C ALA A 496 -0.37 -2.49 20.82
N GLY A 497 0.42 -3.55 20.64
CA GLY A 497 1.76 -3.67 21.21
C GLY A 497 2.71 -2.58 20.73
N LEU A 498 2.67 -2.25 19.44
CA LEU A 498 3.48 -1.17 18.87
C LEU A 498 3.00 0.23 19.30
N LEU A 499 1.68 0.46 19.36
CA LEU A 499 1.10 1.71 19.88
C LEU A 499 1.45 1.98 21.35
N LEU A 500 1.60 0.91 22.14
CA LEU A 500 1.94 0.97 23.56
C LEU A 500 3.44 1.18 23.84
N THR A 501 4.30 1.18 22.80
CA THR A 501 5.72 1.50 22.98
C THR A 501 5.91 2.90 23.56
N LYS A 502 7.07 3.13 24.21
CA LYS A 502 7.40 4.44 24.81
C LYS A 502 7.72 5.44 23.69
N GLY A 503 7.16 6.65 23.77
CA GLY A 503 7.23 7.67 22.71
C GLY A 503 6.01 7.64 21.78
N ASP A 504 6.20 8.05 20.52
CA ASP A 504 5.16 8.01 19.48
C ASP A 504 4.95 6.57 18.98
N GLY A 505 3.75 6.04 19.23
CA GLY A 505 3.37 4.69 18.85
C GLY A 505 3.21 4.52 17.33
N LEU A 506 2.82 5.56 16.59
CA LEU A 506 2.73 5.52 15.13
C LEU A 506 4.12 5.43 14.51
N ALA A 507 5.09 6.20 15.03
CA ALA A 507 6.48 6.09 14.62
C ALA A 507 7.06 4.68 14.84
N ALA A 508 6.68 4.00 15.93
CA ALA A 508 7.09 2.61 16.17
C ALA A 508 6.48 1.64 15.14
N ILE A 509 5.21 1.82 14.78
CA ILE A 509 4.56 1.04 13.71
C ILE A 509 5.27 1.25 12.37
N ASN A 510 5.53 2.51 12.00
CA ASN A 510 6.24 2.85 10.76
C ASN A 510 7.61 2.19 10.71
N THR A 511 8.36 2.29 11.81
CA THR A 511 9.68 1.69 11.95
C THR A 511 9.64 0.17 11.77
N ALA A 512 8.75 -0.53 12.48
CA ALA A 512 8.62 -1.97 12.35
C ALA A 512 8.26 -2.38 10.92
N MET A 513 7.36 -1.63 10.26
CA MET A 513 6.98 -1.84 8.87
C MET A 513 8.16 -1.68 7.91
N ILE A 514 8.96 -0.63 8.05
CA ILE A 514 10.15 -0.44 7.21
C ILE A 514 11.14 -1.60 7.34
N ILE A 515 11.36 -2.09 8.56
CA ILE A 515 12.24 -3.23 8.79
C ILE A 515 11.67 -4.49 8.13
N GLY A 516 10.36 -4.72 8.29
CA GLY A 516 9.67 -5.88 7.71
C GLY A 516 9.53 -5.85 6.18
N ALA A 517 9.44 -4.65 5.59
CA ALA A 517 9.33 -4.47 4.14
C ALA A 517 10.63 -4.79 3.41
N LEU A 518 11.79 -4.59 4.06
CA LEU A 518 13.10 -4.76 3.43
C LEU A 518 13.31 -6.18 2.86
N PRO A 519 13.15 -7.29 3.61
CA PRO A 519 13.29 -8.62 3.01
C PRO A 519 12.26 -8.89 1.92
N PHE A 520 11.04 -8.36 2.05
CA PHE A 520 10.00 -8.56 1.04
C PHE A 520 10.27 -7.77 -0.25
N SER A 521 10.93 -6.62 -0.17
CA SER A 521 11.39 -5.87 -1.35
C SER A 521 12.35 -6.70 -2.22
N VAL A 522 13.20 -7.52 -1.60
CA VAL A 522 14.09 -8.43 -2.33
C VAL A 522 13.28 -9.53 -3.01
N VAL A 523 12.30 -10.10 -2.32
CA VAL A 523 11.37 -11.09 -2.89
C VAL A 523 10.66 -10.51 -4.13
N MET A 524 10.14 -9.29 -4.04
CA MET A 524 9.47 -8.61 -5.15
C MET A 524 10.40 -8.33 -6.33
N ALA A 525 11.63 -7.88 -6.06
CA ALA A 525 12.65 -7.70 -7.10
C ALA A 525 12.92 -9.01 -7.84
N LEU A 526 13.07 -10.11 -7.08
CA LEU A 526 13.23 -11.45 -7.65
C LEU A 526 11.99 -11.90 -8.43
N MET A 527 10.77 -11.55 -8.01
CA MET A 527 9.56 -11.82 -8.78
C MET A 527 9.56 -11.09 -10.13
N GLY A 528 9.98 -9.82 -10.16
CA GLY A 528 10.14 -9.07 -11.41
C GLY A 528 11.17 -9.71 -12.34
N ILE A 529 12.34 -10.09 -11.81
CA ILE A 529 13.39 -10.80 -12.58
C ILE A 529 12.87 -12.15 -13.09
N ALA A 530 12.17 -12.91 -12.24
CA ALA A 530 11.59 -14.19 -12.58
C ALA A 530 10.56 -14.08 -13.72
N LEU A 531 9.69 -13.07 -13.65
CA LEU A 531 8.69 -12.77 -14.66
C LEU A 531 9.35 -12.44 -16.01
N VAL A 532 10.30 -11.51 -16.03
CA VAL A 532 11.05 -11.15 -17.25
C VAL A 532 11.73 -12.39 -17.84
N LYS A 533 12.42 -13.17 -17.01
CA LYS A 533 13.08 -14.42 -17.42
C LYS A 533 12.10 -15.43 -18.01
N ALA A 534 10.90 -15.57 -17.42
CA ALA A 534 9.89 -16.50 -17.92
C ALA A 534 9.36 -16.07 -19.30
N LEU A 535 9.00 -14.80 -19.45
CA LEU A 535 8.45 -14.25 -20.68
C LEU A 535 9.46 -14.30 -21.83
N VAL A 536 10.72 -13.92 -21.59
CA VAL A 536 11.79 -14.01 -22.59
C VAL A 536 12.01 -15.46 -23.03
N ARG A 537 12.06 -16.40 -22.07
CA ARG A 537 12.23 -17.82 -22.40
C ARG A 537 11.04 -18.39 -23.17
N ASP A 538 9.82 -17.97 -22.88
CA ASP A 538 8.65 -18.38 -23.67
C ASP A 538 8.74 -17.88 -25.10
N GLY A 539 9.11 -16.60 -25.30
CA GLY A 539 9.33 -16.05 -26.64
C GLY A 539 10.38 -16.85 -27.43
N MET A 540 11.50 -17.20 -26.79
CA MET A 540 12.53 -18.03 -27.42
C MET A 540 12.04 -19.45 -27.77
N ARG A 541 11.25 -20.08 -26.89
CA ARG A 541 10.67 -21.41 -27.16
C ARG A 541 9.70 -21.37 -28.32
N ASN A 542 8.87 -20.34 -28.41
CA ASN A 542 7.91 -20.17 -29.50
C ASN A 542 8.63 -19.97 -30.83
N ALA A 543 9.66 -19.12 -30.87
CA ALA A 543 10.48 -18.93 -32.07
C ALA A 543 11.14 -20.24 -32.53
N ALA A 544 11.70 -21.02 -31.60
CA ALA A 544 12.32 -22.31 -31.91
C ALA A 544 11.31 -23.33 -32.49
N LYS A 545 10.08 -23.38 -31.96
CA LYS A 545 9.01 -24.23 -32.50
C LYS A 545 8.63 -23.82 -33.92
N THR A 546 8.49 -22.51 -34.18
CA THR A 546 8.18 -22.00 -35.53
C THR A 546 9.28 -22.34 -36.54
N SER A 547 10.55 -22.24 -36.14
CA SER A 547 11.69 -22.60 -37.02
C SER A 547 11.73 -24.10 -37.33
N GLN A 548 11.43 -24.98 -36.36
CA GLN A 548 11.35 -26.43 -36.60
C GLN A 548 10.19 -26.82 -37.51
N THR A 549 9.07 -26.11 -37.47
CA THR A 549 7.93 -26.35 -38.39
C THR A 549 8.16 -25.78 -39.80
N ALA A 550 9.20 -24.98 -40.01
CA ALA A 550 9.51 -24.32 -41.28
C ALA A 550 10.59 -25.04 -42.11
N GLU A 551 11.25 -26.08 -41.58
CA GLU A 551 12.10 -26.96 -42.39
C GLU A 551 11.21 -27.83 -43.30
N PRO A 552 11.39 -27.80 -44.64
CA PRO A 552 10.68 -28.72 -45.52
C PRO A 552 11.14 -30.15 -45.18
N ALA A 553 10.20 -31.08 -45.12
CA ALA A 553 10.54 -32.49 -45.13
C ALA A 553 11.28 -32.81 -46.44
N GLU A 554 12.59 -33.06 -46.35
CA GLU A 554 13.38 -33.64 -47.45
C GLU A 554 13.00 -35.10 -47.70
#